data_AF-A0A8J7XPW8-F1
#
_entry.id   AF-A0A8J7XPW8-F1
#
_cell.length_a   1.000
_cell.length_b   1.000
_cell.length_c   1.000
_cell.angle_alpha   90.00
_cell.angle_beta   90.00
_cell.angle_gamma   90.00
#
_symmetry.space_group_name_H-M   'P 1'
#
loop_
_entity.id
_entity.type
_entity.pdbx_description
1 polymer ?
#
loop_
_entity_poly.entity_id
_entity_poly.type
_entity_poly.pdbx_seq_one_letter_code
_entity_poly.pdbx_strand_id
1 'polypeptide(L)'
;MSKTRKVESGTGQNENMRESKKECVTFSCPVYGKSASEPHLPDVQSVIKEGWYFVQKTRIVNSIVVLEHEFTHCYDEEENISMEESHVVIAVISAEFDGTGECTVFDILEIRPCDTEDSMKERLMEVEDEKIKTIRRWNHDDR
;
A
#
# COMPACT_ATOMS: atom_id res chain seq x y z
N MET A 1 23.61 48.33 -49.11
CA MET A 1 23.11 46.97 -49.38
C MET A 1 23.33 46.11 -48.14
N SER A 2 22.28 45.93 -47.36
CA SER A 2 22.32 45.31 -46.03
C SER A 2 22.29 43.78 -46.16
N LYS A 3 23.31 43.10 -45.62
CA LYS A 3 23.36 41.63 -45.52
C LYS A 3 22.87 41.21 -44.13
N THR A 4 21.67 40.63 -44.08
CA THR A 4 21.12 40.03 -42.86
C THR A 4 21.68 38.62 -42.68
N ARG A 5 22.32 38.36 -41.53
CA ARG A 5 22.79 37.01 -41.13
C ARG A 5 21.61 36.19 -40.62
N LYS A 6 21.44 35.00 -41.17
CA LYS A 6 20.50 33.97 -40.72
C LYS A 6 21.19 33.21 -39.58
N VAL A 7 20.62 33.24 -38.38
CA VAL A 7 21.05 32.40 -37.25
C VAL A 7 20.14 31.19 -37.25
N GLU A 8 20.71 30.02 -37.51
CA GLU A 8 20.05 28.73 -37.35
C GLU A 8 20.10 28.36 -35.87
N SER A 9 18.94 28.35 -35.22
CA SER A 9 18.79 27.86 -33.85
C SER A 9 18.54 26.36 -33.92
N GLY A 10 19.59 25.59 -33.59
CA GLY A 10 19.47 24.16 -33.34
C GLY A 10 18.54 23.92 -32.15
N THR A 11 17.47 23.17 -32.38
CA THR A 11 16.65 22.60 -31.31
C THR A 11 16.82 21.10 -31.39
N GLY A 12 17.90 20.62 -30.76
CA GLY A 12 18.04 19.20 -30.44
C GLY A 12 17.23 18.93 -29.19
N GLN A 13 16.04 18.35 -29.35
CA GLN A 13 15.32 17.68 -28.27
C GLN A 13 15.44 16.18 -28.51
N ASN A 14 16.48 15.59 -27.93
CA ASN A 14 16.55 14.15 -27.70
C ASN A 14 15.69 13.84 -26.47
N GLU A 15 14.38 13.71 -26.65
CA GLU A 15 13.50 13.09 -25.66
C GLU A 15 13.53 11.58 -25.86
N ASN A 16 14.67 10.96 -25.55
CA ASN A 16 14.74 9.52 -25.32
C ASN A 16 14.35 9.26 -23.87
N MET A 17 13.08 9.53 -23.56
CA MET A 17 12.45 9.02 -22.35
C MET A 17 12.27 7.52 -22.56
N ARG A 18 13.28 6.75 -22.14
CA ARG A 18 13.13 5.29 -21.99
C ARG A 18 12.01 5.08 -20.97
N GLU A 19 10.80 4.85 -21.45
CA GLU A 19 9.77 4.14 -20.71
C GLU A 19 10.35 2.78 -20.34
N SER A 20 11.03 2.74 -19.19
CA SER A 20 11.30 1.51 -18.50
C SER A 20 9.91 1.02 -18.10
N LYS A 21 9.41 -0.04 -18.75
CA LYS A 21 8.23 -0.75 -18.28
C LYS A 21 8.48 -1.09 -16.81
N LYS A 22 7.93 -0.29 -15.89
CA LYS A 22 7.82 -0.68 -14.49
C LYS A 22 6.96 -1.95 -14.53
N GLU A 23 7.55 -3.07 -14.11
CA GLU A 23 6.75 -4.25 -13.82
C GLU A 23 5.73 -3.82 -12.76
N CYS A 24 4.44 -4.02 -13.03
CA CYS A 24 3.39 -3.68 -12.07
C CYS A 24 3.55 -4.60 -10.87
N VAL A 25 3.96 -4.03 -9.74
CA VAL A 25 4.13 -4.76 -8.50
C VAL A 25 2.73 -5.16 -8.01
N THR A 26 2.58 -6.44 -7.69
CA THR A 26 1.33 -7.05 -7.22
C THR A 26 1.59 -7.70 -5.87
N PHE A 27 0.67 -7.50 -4.94
CA PHE A 27 0.69 -8.13 -3.62
C PHE A 27 -0.62 -8.87 -3.37
N SER A 28 -0.58 -9.99 -2.68
CA SER A 28 -1.79 -10.67 -2.23
C SER A 28 -2.27 -10.07 -0.92
N CYS A 29 -3.57 -9.77 -0.84
CA CYS A 29 -4.18 -9.39 0.42
C CYS A 29 -4.12 -10.57 1.39
N PRO A 30 -3.57 -10.40 2.60
CA PRO A 30 -3.38 -11.50 3.54
C PRO A 30 -4.70 -12.04 4.13
N VAL A 31 -5.82 -11.33 3.96
CA VAL A 31 -7.11 -11.75 4.51
C VAL A 31 -7.85 -12.74 3.60
N TYR A 32 -7.83 -12.55 2.28
CA TYR A 32 -8.61 -13.34 1.31
C TYR A 32 -7.82 -13.76 0.06
N GLY A 33 -6.54 -13.40 -0.01
CA GLY A 33 -5.59 -13.89 -1.03
C GLY A 33 -5.63 -13.17 -2.38
N LYS A 34 -6.60 -12.29 -2.64
CA LYS A 34 -6.73 -11.57 -3.91
C LYS A 34 -5.64 -10.53 -4.11
N SER A 35 -5.28 -10.27 -5.36
CA SER A 35 -4.22 -9.31 -5.70
C SER A 35 -4.67 -7.86 -5.48
N ALA A 36 -3.69 -7.06 -5.06
CA ALA A 36 -3.70 -5.61 -5.07
C ALA A 36 -2.46 -5.15 -5.85
N SER A 37 -2.67 -4.28 -6.82
CA SER A 37 -1.66 -3.70 -7.69
C SER A 37 -1.86 -2.20 -7.78
N GLU A 38 -0.95 -1.51 -8.46
CA GLU A 38 -1.18 -0.11 -8.81
C GLU A 38 -2.45 0.02 -9.67
N PRO A 39 -3.38 0.95 -9.37
CA PRO A 39 -3.23 2.13 -8.49
C PRO A 39 -3.79 1.96 -7.06
N HIS A 40 -4.13 0.74 -6.65
CA HIS A 40 -4.79 0.46 -5.37
C HIS A 40 -3.83 0.23 -4.20
N LEU A 41 -2.53 0.29 -4.46
CA LEU A 41 -1.47 0.26 -3.47
C LEU A 41 -1.11 1.68 -2.98
N PRO A 42 -0.64 1.83 -1.73
CA PRO A 42 -0.12 3.10 -1.25
C PRO A 42 1.06 3.61 -2.09
N ASP A 43 1.12 4.92 -2.25
CA ASP A 43 2.17 5.60 -3.04
C ASP A 43 2.86 6.70 -2.22
N VAL A 44 3.93 7.28 -2.78
CA VAL A 44 4.68 8.36 -2.12
C VAL A 44 3.78 9.55 -1.77
N GLN A 45 2.79 9.84 -2.63
CA GLN A 45 1.89 10.97 -2.46
C GLN A 45 1.01 10.80 -1.21
N SER A 46 0.32 9.67 -1.11
CA SER A 46 -0.56 9.32 0.02
C SER A 46 0.21 9.13 1.33
N VAL A 47 1.35 8.43 1.30
CA VAL A 47 2.07 8.07 2.53
C VAL A 47 2.93 9.22 3.07
N ILE A 48 3.70 9.88 2.20
CA ILE A 48 4.68 10.89 2.63
C ILE A 48 4.07 12.29 2.59
N LYS A 49 3.54 12.72 1.44
CA LYS A 49 3.15 14.12 1.26
C LYS A 49 1.85 14.44 2.01
N GLU A 50 0.89 13.54 1.92
CA GLU A 50 -0.42 13.70 2.57
C GLU A 50 -0.39 13.15 3.99
N GLY A 51 0.18 11.96 4.19
CA GLY A 51 0.28 11.33 5.51
C GLY A 51 1.03 12.17 6.54
N TRP A 52 2.07 12.92 6.14
CA TRP A 52 2.82 13.77 7.06
C TRP A 52 2.27 15.19 7.18
N TYR A 53 1.27 15.56 6.38
CA TYR A 53 0.71 16.91 6.38
C TYR A 53 0.17 17.34 7.75
N PHE A 54 -0.36 16.40 8.52
CA PHE A 54 -0.95 16.67 9.84
C PHE A 54 0.08 16.72 10.98
N VAL A 55 1.35 16.45 10.71
CA VAL A 55 2.41 16.44 11.73
C VAL A 55 3.05 17.82 11.79
N GLN A 56 3.08 18.46 12.96
CA GLN A 56 3.66 19.80 13.11
C GLN A 56 5.15 19.86 12.74
N LYS A 57 5.87 18.75 12.93
CA LYS A 57 7.27 18.61 12.55
C LYS A 57 7.64 17.13 12.43
N THR A 58 8.15 16.75 11.26
CA THR A 58 8.79 15.44 11.04
C THR A 58 10.29 15.65 10.87
N ARG A 59 11.11 14.81 11.49
CA ARG A 59 12.56 14.80 11.30
C ARG A 59 13.03 13.39 11.00
N ILE A 60 13.59 13.22 9.81
CA ILE A 60 14.26 12.01 9.38
C ILE A 60 15.70 12.06 9.90
N VAL A 61 16.11 11.08 10.69
CA VAL A 61 17.46 11.02 11.30
C VAL A 61 18.39 10.11 10.50
N ASN A 62 17.84 9.10 9.82
CA ASN A 62 18.55 8.16 8.95
C ASN A 62 17.99 8.27 7.54
N SER A 63 18.83 8.16 6.50
CA SER A 63 18.38 8.28 5.12
C SER A 63 17.36 7.20 4.73
N ILE A 64 17.44 6.01 5.32
CA ILE A 64 16.48 4.91 5.08
C ILE A 64 15.58 4.76 6.30
N VAL A 65 14.27 4.74 6.07
CA VAL A 65 13.25 4.53 7.09
C VAL A 65 12.29 3.43 6.67
N VAL A 66 11.77 2.71 7.66
CA VAL A 66 10.67 1.76 7.47
C VAL A 66 9.41 2.39 8.03
N LEU A 67 8.37 2.46 7.22
CA LEU A 67 7.07 3.03 7.54
C LEU A 67 6.03 1.92 7.55
N GLU A 68 5.11 2.00 8.51
CA GLU A 68 3.90 1.19 8.51
C GLU A 68 2.73 2.10 8.15
N HIS A 69 2.02 1.78 7.08
CA HIS A 69 0.91 2.57 6.58
C HIS A 69 -0.35 1.72 6.50
N GLU A 70 -1.37 2.11 7.24
CA GLU A 70 -2.69 1.50 7.18
C GLU A 70 -3.43 1.97 5.94
N PHE A 71 -4.00 1.05 5.17
CA PHE A 71 -4.89 1.36 4.07
C PHE A 71 -6.02 0.34 3.96
N THR A 72 -7.08 0.70 3.26
CA THR A 72 -8.25 -0.15 3.05
C THR A 72 -8.19 -0.79 1.66
N HIS A 73 -8.14 -2.11 1.60
CA HIS A 73 -8.28 -2.85 0.36
C HIS A 73 -9.77 -3.14 0.10
N CYS A 74 -10.33 -2.49 -0.92
CA CYS A 74 -11.77 -2.52 -1.23
C CYS A 74 -12.07 -2.84 -2.70
N TYR A 75 -11.07 -3.26 -3.47
CA TYR A 75 -11.19 -3.51 -4.91
C TYR A 75 -10.68 -4.91 -5.23
N ASP A 76 -11.50 -5.74 -5.88
CA ASP A 76 -11.06 -7.02 -6.43
C ASP A 76 -10.60 -6.77 -7.88
N GLU A 77 -9.29 -6.88 -8.10
CA GLU A 77 -8.70 -6.68 -9.43
C GLU A 77 -8.99 -7.84 -10.40
N GLU A 78 -9.19 -9.06 -9.89
CA GLU A 78 -9.49 -10.22 -10.73
C GLU A 78 -10.90 -10.09 -11.32
N GLU A 79 -11.85 -9.60 -10.51
CA GLU A 79 -13.24 -9.40 -10.90
C GLU A 79 -13.50 -7.98 -11.44
N ASN A 80 -12.54 -7.06 -11.27
CA ASN A 80 -12.62 -5.65 -11.66
C ASN A 80 -13.87 -4.96 -11.07
N ILE A 81 -14.17 -5.26 -9.80
CA ILE A 81 -15.32 -4.71 -9.05
C ILE A 81 -14.90 -4.24 -7.66
N SER A 82 -15.68 -3.32 -7.09
CA SER A 82 -15.58 -3.01 -5.66
C SER A 82 -16.05 -4.21 -4.83
N MET A 83 -15.33 -4.49 -3.76
CA MET A 83 -15.69 -5.56 -2.84
C MET A 83 -16.86 -5.15 -1.94
N GLU A 84 -17.70 -6.12 -1.57
CA GLU A 84 -18.75 -5.92 -0.57
C GLU A 84 -18.17 -5.71 0.83
N GLU A 85 -17.07 -6.39 1.15
CA GLU A 85 -16.35 -6.27 2.41
C GLU A 85 -14.92 -5.74 2.17
N SER A 86 -14.59 -4.62 2.79
CA SER A 86 -13.28 -3.98 2.69
C SER A 86 -12.39 -4.39 3.85
N HIS A 87 -11.11 -4.65 3.57
CA HIS A 87 -10.18 -5.10 4.60
C HIS A 87 -9.13 -4.04 4.90
N VAL A 88 -9.02 -3.70 6.18
CA VAL A 88 -7.96 -2.83 6.66
C VAL A 88 -6.68 -3.64 6.79
N VAL A 89 -5.64 -3.22 6.08
CA VAL A 89 -4.33 -3.89 6.03
C VAL A 89 -3.22 -2.88 6.24
N ILE A 90 -2.03 -3.37 6.61
CA ILE A 90 -0.85 -2.56 6.83
C ILE A 90 0.16 -2.86 5.72
N ALA A 91 0.58 -1.82 4.99
CA ALA A 91 1.74 -1.88 4.11
C ALA A 91 3.01 -1.53 4.91
N VAL A 92 4.01 -2.39 4.86
CA VAL A 92 5.36 -2.09 5.36
C VAL A 92 6.18 -1.56 4.20
N ILE A 93 6.67 -0.34 4.33
CA ILE A 93 7.27 0.43 3.25
C ILE A 93 8.70 0.81 3.62
N SER A 94 9.65 0.53 2.75
CA SER A 94 10.99 1.11 2.80
C SER A 94 11.01 2.40 2.01
N ALA A 95 11.43 3.49 2.64
CA ALA A 95 11.61 4.77 1.97
C ALA A 95 13.02 5.31 2.21
N GLU A 96 13.68 5.76 1.15
CA GLU A 96 14.96 6.46 1.22
C GLU A 96 14.76 7.95 0.92
N PHE A 97 15.43 8.78 1.71
CA PHE A 97 15.38 10.23 1.63
C PHE A 97 16.76 10.80 1.40
N ASP A 98 16.82 11.81 0.53
CA ASP A 98 18.03 12.56 0.32
C ASP A 98 18.29 13.57 1.46
N GLY A 99 19.43 14.27 1.38
CA GLY A 99 19.79 15.30 2.36
C GLY A 99 18.88 16.54 2.37
N THR A 100 17.92 16.64 1.44
CA THR A 100 16.92 17.72 1.35
C THR A 100 15.58 17.31 1.95
N GLY A 101 15.38 16.01 2.20
CA GLY A 101 14.12 15.44 2.71
C GLY A 101 13.18 14.96 1.62
N GLU A 102 13.63 14.90 0.36
CA GLU A 102 12.86 14.34 -0.74
C GLU A 102 13.01 12.81 -0.77
N CYS A 103 11.90 12.10 -0.99
CA CYS A 103 11.86 10.65 -1.09
C CYS A 103 12.40 10.21 -2.46
N THR A 104 13.50 9.46 -2.49
CA THR A 104 14.17 9.00 -3.72
C THR A 104 13.91 7.53 -4.04
N VAL A 105 13.64 6.72 -3.01
CA VAL A 105 13.26 5.30 -3.13
C VAL A 105 12.00 5.08 -2.31
N PHE A 106 11.06 4.30 -2.85
CA PHE A 106 9.81 3.94 -2.19
C PHE A 106 9.40 2.53 -2.63
N ASP A 107 9.55 1.57 -1.72
CA ASP A 107 9.28 0.16 -2.00
C ASP A 107 8.33 -0.39 -0.93
N ILE A 108 7.24 -1.02 -1.38
CA ILE A 108 6.40 -1.83 -0.49
C ILE A 108 7.13 -3.15 -0.28
N LEU A 109 7.47 -3.45 0.96
CA LEU A 109 8.18 -4.67 1.34
C LEU A 109 7.21 -5.82 1.58
N GLU A 110 6.10 -5.54 2.27
CA GLU A 110 5.06 -6.53 2.57
C GLU A 110 3.69 -5.87 2.80
N ILE A 111 2.64 -6.67 2.70
CA ILE A 111 1.29 -6.33 3.19
C ILE A 111 0.91 -7.36 4.25
N ARG A 112 0.51 -6.88 5.43
CA ARG A 112 0.10 -7.72 6.57
C ARG A 112 -1.29 -7.34 7.08
N PRO A 113 -1.98 -8.24 7.81
CA PRO A 113 -3.26 -7.91 8.45
C PRO A 113 -3.13 -6.71 9.40
N CYS A 114 -4.18 -5.91 9.52
CA CYS A 114 -4.27 -4.91 10.58
C CYS A 114 -4.89 -5.54 11.83
N ASP A 115 -4.24 -5.41 12.97
CA ASP A 115 -4.71 -5.99 14.26
C ASP A 115 -5.83 -5.17 14.92
N THR A 116 -6.61 -4.40 14.16
CA THR A 116 -7.72 -3.63 14.69
C THR A 116 -8.79 -4.55 15.31
N GLU A 117 -9.46 -4.06 16.36
CA GLU A 117 -10.29 -4.88 17.27
C GLU A 117 -11.41 -5.69 16.59
N ASP A 118 -11.77 -5.38 15.35
CA ASP A 118 -12.75 -6.16 14.59
C ASP A 118 -12.21 -7.57 14.22
N SER A 119 -10.90 -7.72 14.01
CA SER A 119 -10.25 -9.06 13.91
C SER A 119 -10.35 -9.83 15.23
N MET A 120 -10.29 -9.13 16.38
CA MET A 120 -10.43 -9.78 17.69
C MET A 120 -11.86 -10.25 17.96
N LYS A 121 -12.89 -9.53 17.46
CA LYS A 121 -14.29 -9.92 17.62
C LYS A 121 -14.64 -11.18 16.82
N GLU A 122 -14.14 -11.31 15.59
CA GLU A 122 -14.36 -12.51 14.79
C GLU A 122 -13.75 -13.76 15.46
N ARG A 123 -12.50 -13.67 15.93
CA ARG A 123 -11.85 -14.76 16.68
C ARG A 123 -12.54 -15.08 18.00
N LEU A 124 -13.15 -14.09 18.67
CA LEU A 124 -13.92 -14.31 19.89
C LEU A 124 -15.22 -15.07 19.60
N MET A 125 -15.92 -14.77 18.50
CA MET A 125 -17.14 -15.48 18.10
C MET A 125 -16.85 -16.94 17.71
N GLU A 126 -15.75 -17.22 17.00
CA GLU A 126 -15.36 -18.60 16.67
C GLU A 126 -15.07 -19.46 17.92
N VAL A 127 -14.45 -18.86 18.94
CA VAL A 127 -14.15 -19.54 20.21
C VAL A 127 -15.43 -19.82 21.00
N GLU A 128 -16.43 -18.95 20.95
CA GLU A 128 -17.73 -19.16 21.61
C GLU A 128 -18.54 -20.27 20.93
N ASP A 129 -18.53 -20.34 19.60
CA ASP A 129 -19.22 -21.39 18.85
C ASP A 129 -18.61 -22.79 19.07
N GLU A 130 -17.28 -22.89 19.12
CA GLU A 130 -16.58 -24.14 19.47
C GLU A 130 -16.91 -24.61 20.91
N LYS A 131 -17.01 -23.67 21.87
CA LYS A 131 -17.44 -23.99 23.25
C LYS A 131 -18.88 -24.48 23.30
N ILE A 132 -19.80 -23.84 22.56
CA ILE A 132 -21.21 -24.24 22.52
C ILE A 132 -21.37 -25.64 21.88
N LYS A 133 -20.66 -25.91 20.78
CA LYS A 133 -20.64 -27.24 20.13
C LYS A 133 -20.10 -28.31 21.07
N THR A 134 -19.03 -27.99 21.81
CA THR A 134 -18.45 -28.89 22.80
C THR A 134 -19.48 -29.21 23.89
N ILE A 135 -20.10 -28.20 24.52
CA ILE A 135 -21.11 -28.41 25.58
C ILE A 135 -22.29 -29.26 25.09
N ARG A 136 -22.75 -29.07 23.85
CA ARG A 136 -23.84 -29.87 23.27
C ARG A 136 -23.46 -31.34 23.06
N ARG A 137 -22.19 -31.65 22.79
CA ARG A 137 -21.69 -33.03 22.63
C ARG A 137 -21.73 -33.79 23.96
N TRP A 138 -21.30 -33.18 25.06
CA TRP A 138 -21.33 -33.81 26.39
C TRP A 138 -22.75 -34.11 26.88
N ASN A 139 -23.72 -33.24 26.57
CA ASN A 139 -25.12 -33.45 26.97
C ASN A 139 -25.84 -34.57 26.18
N HIS A 140 -25.23 -35.11 25.13
CA HIS A 140 -25.84 -36.14 24.29
C HIS A 140 -25.33 -37.56 24.61
N ASP A 141 -24.21 -37.69 25.35
CA ASP A 141 -23.61 -38.97 25.74
C ASP A 141 -24.09 -39.49 27.12
N ASP A 142 -24.86 -38.68 27.87
CA ASP A 142 -25.38 -39.01 29.21
C ASP A 142 -26.84 -39.54 29.21
N ARG A 143 -27.35 -40.09 28.10
CA ARG A 143 -28.75 -40.58 28.01
C ARG A 143 -28.90 -42.01 27.52
#